data_AF-A0A7W1P470-F1
#
_entry.id   AF-A0A7W1P470-F1
#
_cell.length_a   1.000
_cell.length_b   1.000
_cell.length_c   1.000
_cell.angle_alpha   90.00
_cell.angle_beta   90.00
_cell.angle_gamma   90.00
#
_symmetry.space_group_name_H-M   'P 1'
#
loop_
_entity.id
_entity.type
_entity.pdbx_description
1 polymer ?
#
loop_
_entity_poly.entity_id
_entity_poly.type
_entity_poly.pdbx_seq_one_letter_code
_entity_poly.pdbx_strand_id
1 'polypeptide(L)' 'MAFGTRSHHTRHRRLPAHSFPLRLRAWRERENLSQSEAALRLQISKRTLQEWEQARAAPRGFARTAVEKAIRA' A
#
# COMPACT_ATOMS: atom_id res chain seq x y z
N MET A 1 22.18 14.00 11.55
CA MET A 1 21.64 13.06 10.53
C MET A 1 20.14 13.30 10.44
N ALA A 2 19.67 13.99 9.40
CA ALA A 2 18.31 14.53 9.32
C ALA A 2 17.42 13.68 8.42
N PHE A 3 16.58 12.82 9.01
CA PHE A 3 15.46 12.17 8.30
C PHE A 3 14.18 12.97 8.54
N GLY A 4 14.12 14.18 7.98
CA GLY A 4 12.93 15.02 8.05
C GLY A 4 12.64 15.61 6.70
N THR A 5 11.83 14.94 5.86
CA THR A 5 11.13 15.64 4.77
C THR A 5 9.73 15.08 4.51
N ARG A 6 8.78 16.00 4.70
CA ARG A 6 7.52 16.19 3.96
C ARG A 6 6.37 15.24 4.26
N SER A 7 5.66 15.56 5.35
CA SER A 7 4.21 15.38 5.43
C SER A 7 3.53 16.18 4.32
N HIS A 8 3.30 15.57 3.16
CA HIS A 8 2.35 16.10 2.21
C HIS A 8 0.95 15.90 2.79
N HIS A 9 0.26 16.98 3.15
CA HIS A 9 -1.16 16.94 3.46
C HIS A 9 -1.91 16.56 2.18
N THR A 10 -2.17 15.28 1.99
CA THR A 10 -2.97 14.80 0.88
C THR A 10 -4.42 14.92 1.32
N ARG A 11 -5.14 15.92 0.77
CA ARG A 11 -6.61 15.97 0.82
C ARG A 11 -7.13 14.56 0.55
N HIS A 12 -8.00 14.05 1.41
CA HIS A 12 -8.75 12.82 1.19
C HIS A 12 -9.65 12.99 -0.03
N ARG A 13 -9.09 12.87 -1.23
CA ARG A 13 -9.85 12.65 -2.45
C ARG A 13 -10.49 11.28 -2.25
N ARG A 14 -11.83 11.23 -2.16
CA ARG A 14 -12.58 9.98 -2.05
C ARG A 14 -12.11 9.04 -3.16
N LEU A 15 -11.34 8.02 -2.79
CA LEU A 15 -10.86 7.02 -3.72
C LEU A 15 -12.07 6.17 -4.13
N PRO A 16 -12.26 5.86 -5.42
CA PRO A 16 -13.33 4.98 -5.85
C PRO A 16 -13.20 3.61 -5.15
N ALA A 17 -14.33 3.00 -4.81
CA ALA A 17 -14.43 1.78 -3.99
C ALA A 17 -13.58 0.60 -4.50
N HIS A 18 -13.26 0.59 -5.80
CA HIS A 18 -12.47 -0.42 -6.51
C HIS A 18 -11.02 0.00 -6.77
N SER A 19 -10.52 1.04 -6.11
CA SER A 19 -9.13 1.49 -6.23
C SER A 19 -8.13 0.51 -5.61
N PHE A 20 -6.93 0.43 -6.18
CA PHE A 20 -5.83 -0.43 -5.69
C PHE A 20 -5.56 -0.32 -4.17
N PRO A 21 -5.50 0.89 -3.56
CA PRO A 21 -5.29 1.05 -2.12
C PRO A 21 -6.33 0.35 -1.26
N LEU A 22 -7.60 0.39 -1.68
CA LEU A 22 -8.70 -0.26 -0.96
C LEU A 22 -8.63 -1.78 -1.09
N ARG A 23 -8.33 -2.30 -2.29
CA ARG A 23 -8.13 -3.74 -2.49
C ARG A 23 -6.96 -4.29 -1.68
N LEU A 24 -5.87 -3.52 -1.59
CA LEU A 24 -4.71 -3.88 -0.79
C LEU A 24 -5.04 -3.95 0.69
N ARG A 25 -5.80 -2.97 1.21
CA ARG A 25 -6.28 -2.98 2.60
C ARG A 25 -7.24 -4.13 2.86
N ALA A 26 -8.21 -4.36 1.97
CA ALA A 26 -9.19 -5.43 2.11
C ALA A 26 -8.53 -6.82 2.11
N TRP A 27 -7.54 -7.03 1.25
CA TRP A 27 -6.72 -8.24 1.27
C TRP A 27 -6.00 -8.40 2.62
N ARG A 28 -5.35 -7.35 3.11
CA ARG A 28 -4.66 -7.38 4.41
C ARG A 28 -5.60 -7.74 5.56
N GLU A 29 -6.80 -7.18 5.57
CA GLU A 29 -7.83 -7.46 6.58
C GLU A 29 -8.38 -8.88 6.46
N ARG A 30 -8.59 -9.39 5.24
CA ARG A 30 -9.00 -10.79 4.99
C ARG A 30 -7.97 -11.78 5.52
N GLU A 31 -6.68 -11.49 5.32
CA GLU A 31 -5.57 -12.32 5.79
C GLU A 31 -5.24 -12.09 7.28
N ASN A 32 -5.94 -11.17 7.96
CA ASN A 32 -5.71 -10.77 9.34
C ASN A 32 -4.26 -10.31 9.63
N LEU A 33 -3.62 -9.66 8.66
CA LEU A 33 -2.22 -9.23 8.75
C LEU A 33 -2.11 -7.79 9.27
N SER A 34 -1.13 -7.54 10.13
CA SER A 34 -0.66 -6.19 10.41
C SER A 34 0.04 -5.58 9.19
N GLN A 35 0.21 -4.25 9.16
CA GLN A 35 0.96 -3.59 8.08
C GLN A 35 2.41 -4.10 7.97
N SER A 36 3.04 -4.46 9.09
CA SER A 36 4.40 -4.99 9.08
C SER A 36 4.44 -6.39 8.46
N GLU A 37 3.50 -7.26 8.81
CA GLU A 37 3.42 -8.63 8.28
C GLU A 37 3.03 -8.65 6.79
N ALA A 38 2.09 -7.80 6.38
CA ALA A 38 1.74 -7.63 4.98
C ALA A 38 2.94 -7.12 4.15
N ALA A 39 3.74 -6.21 4.71
CA ALA A 39 4.95 -5.71 4.06
C ALA A 39 6.00 -6.82 3.90
N LEU A 40 6.20 -7.65 4.93
CA LEU A 40 7.06 -8.84 4.84
C LEU A 40 6.55 -9.84 3.79
N ARG A 41 5.24 -10.09 3.75
CA ARG A 41 4.62 -11.02 2.79
C ARG A 41 4.79 -10.57 1.34
N LEU A 42 4.74 -9.25 1.11
CA LEU A 42 4.95 -8.63 -0.19
C LEU A 42 6.42 -8.29 -0.47
N GLN A 43 7.34 -8.57 0.46
CA GLN A 43 8.77 -8.24 0.39
C GLN A 43 9.03 -6.75 0.08
N ILE A 44 8.25 -5.86 0.68
CA ILE A 44 8.41 -4.41 0.57
C ILE A 44 8.61 -3.79 1.95
N SER A 45 9.04 -2.53 1.99
CA SER A 45 9.09 -1.81 3.25
C SER A 45 7.68 -1.49 3.77
N LYS A 46 7.52 -1.47 5.09
CA LYS A 46 6.28 -1.00 5.75
C LYS A 46 5.88 0.40 5.27
N ARG A 47 6.86 1.27 5.05
CA ARG A 47 6.66 2.64 4.53
C ARG A 47 6.03 2.61 3.14
N THR A 48 6.52 1.76 2.25
CA THR A 48 5.98 1.57 0.89
C THR A 48 4.53 1.09 0.93
N LEU A 49 4.24 0.09 1.77
CA LEU A 49 2.87 -0.40 1.97
C LEU A 49 1.93 0.72 2.45
N GLN A 50 2.37 1.51 3.43
CA GLN A 50 1.60 2.62 3.98
C GLN A 50 1.33 3.72 2.95
N GLU A 51 2.30 4.05 2.09
CA GLU A 51 2.11 5.03 1.01
C GLU A 51 1.13 4.55 -0.04
N TRP A 52 1.15 3.26 -0.35
CA TRP A 52 0.21 2.64 -1.27
C TRP A 52 -1.21 2.61 -0.72
N GLU A 53 -1.39 2.19 0.54
CA GLU A 53 -2.70 2.21 1.21
C GLU A 53 -3.28 3.63 1.34
N GLN A 54 -2.42 4.64 1.50
CA GLN A 54 -2.83 6.05 1.58
C GLN A 54 -2.95 6.73 0.21
N ALA A 55 -2.77 5.98 -0.89
CA ALA A 55 -2.75 6.49 -2.26
C ALA A 55 -1.76 7.63 -2.51
N ARG A 56 -0.70 7.74 -1.69
CA ARG A 56 0.38 8.71 -1.89
C ARG A 56 1.36 8.28 -2.96
N ALA A 57 1.51 6.96 -3.14
CA ALA A 57 2.28 6.35 -4.19
C ALA A 57 1.49 5.19 -4.80
N ALA A 58 1.81 4.86 -6.05
CA ALA A 58 1.30 3.67 -6.71
C ALA A 58 2.50 2.79 -7.11
N PRO A 59 2.38 1.45 -7.00
CA PRO A 59 3.41 0.57 -7.53
C PRO A 59 3.54 0.79 -9.03
N ARG A 60 4.77 0.75 -9.54
CA ARG A 60 5.10 0.94 -10.95
C ARG A 60 5.78 -0.30 -11.51
N GLY A 61 5.62 -0.53 -12.81
CA GLY A 61 6.27 -1.63 -13.53
C GLY A 61 6.02 -2.99 -12.86
N PHE A 62 7.10 -3.75 -12.66
CA PHE A 62 7.06 -5.11 -12.11
C PHE A 62 6.40 -5.19 -10.73
N ALA A 63 6.63 -4.21 -9.85
CA ALA A 63 6.06 -4.21 -8.50
C ALA A 63 4.53 -4.17 -8.51
N ARG A 64 3.92 -3.52 -9.51
CA ARG A 64 2.45 -3.45 -9.64
C ARG A 64 1.87 -4.81 -9.93
N THR A 65 2.37 -5.48 -10.96
CA THR A 65 1.94 -6.83 -11.33
C THR A 65 2.23 -7.83 -10.21
N ALA A 66 3.40 -7.67 -9.58
CA ALA A 66 3.82 -8.25 -8.30
C ALA A 66 2.67 -8.38 -7.29
N VAL A 67 2.24 -7.20 -6.86
CA VAL A 67 1.30 -7.02 -5.75
C VAL A 67 -0.12 -7.33 -6.20
N GLU A 68 -0.51 -6.92 -7.41
CA GLU A 68 -1.83 -7.25 -7.95
C GLU A 68 -2.05 -8.76 -8.04
N LYS A 69 -1.03 -9.55 -8.40
CA LYS A 69 -1.10 -11.00 -8.39
C LYS A 69 -1.20 -11.56 -6.97
N ALA A 70 -0.42 -11.02 -6.03
CA ALA A 70 -0.39 -11.46 -4.64
C ALA A 70 -1.72 -11.23 -3.91
N ILE A 71 -2.42 -10.12 -4.19
CA ILE A 71 -3.69 -9.78 -3.51
C ILE A 71 -4.93 -10.35 -4.20
N ARG A 72 -4.78 -10.95 -5.39
CA ARG A 72 -5.89 -11.58 -6.16
C ARG A 72 -6.11 -13.05 -5.78
N ALA A 73 -5.10 -13.70 -5.24
CA ALA A 73 -5.17 -15.07 -4.73
C ALA A 73 -5.96 -15.12 -3.41
#